data_AF-A0A9E4CWB9-F1
#
_entry.id   AF-A0A9E4CWB9-F1
#
_cell.length_a   1.000
_cell.length_b   1.000
_cell.length_c   1.000
_cell.angle_alpha   90.00
_cell.angle_beta   90.00
_cell.angle_gamma   90.00
#
_symmetry.space_group_name_H-M   'P 1'
#
loop_
_entity.id
_entity.type
_entity.pdbx_description
1 polymer ?
#
loop_
_entity_poly.entity_id
_entity_poly.type
_entity_poly.pdbx_seq_one_letter_code
_entity_poly.pdbx_strand_id
1 'polypeptide(L)'
;MTAIGTGSRGAEAATTVVHVVAKTHLDLGFTGLAAEVEHRYLTAFFPKALDVATALRERGGPERLVWTTGSWIAQRTLCTGGRSADAVAAGIERGDLAWHGLPVTTHTELMDASLVRSGLAISAELDHRFGRTTAETRTVAAKMTDVPGHTRSLVPLLAEAGVRFL
;
A
#
# COMPACT_ATOMS: atom_id res chain seq x y z
N MET A 1 -55.48 -9.03 -24.04
CA MET A 1 -54.83 -8.25 -22.97
C MET A 1 -53.46 -8.84 -22.72
N THR A 2 -52.48 -7.94 -22.78
CA THR A 2 -51.02 -8.05 -22.94
C THR A 2 -50.31 -9.16 -22.15
N ALA A 3 -49.45 -9.92 -22.85
CA ALA A 3 -48.48 -10.83 -22.24
C ALA A 3 -47.37 -10.03 -21.54
N ILE A 4 -47.10 -10.38 -20.30
CA ILE A 4 -46.07 -9.75 -19.47
C ILE A 4 -44.72 -10.30 -19.94
N GLY A 5 -43.87 -9.40 -20.44
CA GLY A 5 -42.55 -9.72 -20.95
C GLY A 5 -41.69 -10.43 -19.90
N THR A 6 -41.17 -11.59 -20.27
CA THR A 6 -40.07 -12.26 -19.56
C THR A 6 -38.85 -11.34 -19.64
N GLY A 7 -38.62 -10.57 -18.59
CA GLY A 7 -37.39 -9.81 -18.42
C GLY A 7 -36.21 -10.77 -18.50
N SER A 8 -35.40 -10.65 -19.54
CA SER A 8 -34.13 -11.34 -19.65
C SER A 8 -33.27 -10.88 -18.48
N ARG A 9 -33.17 -11.71 -17.43
CA ARG A 9 -32.04 -11.62 -16.50
C ARG A 9 -30.80 -11.82 -17.36
N GLY A 10 -30.09 -10.73 -17.64
CA GLY A 10 -28.77 -10.80 -18.26
C GLY A 10 -27.96 -11.79 -17.45
N ALA A 11 -27.32 -12.76 -18.11
CA ALA A 11 -26.48 -13.74 -17.46
C ALA A 11 -25.49 -12.99 -16.56
N GLU A 12 -25.61 -13.22 -15.26
CA GLU A 12 -24.69 -12.67 -14.26
C GLU A 12 -23.31 -13.20 -14.62
N ALA A 13 -22.41 -12.31 -15.07
CA ALA A 13 -21.08 -12.70 -15.48
C ALA A 13 -20.40 -13.35 -14.28
N ALA A 14 -20.14 -14.66 -14.37
CA ALA A 14 -19.51 -15.40 -13.29
C ALA A 14 -18.17 -14.74 -12.94
N THR A 15 -18.02 -14.27 -11.70
CA THR A 15 -16.75 -13.72 -11.24
C THR A 15 -15.72 -14.83 -11.21
N THR A 16 -14.70 -14.73 -12.07
CA THR A 16 -13.65 -15.75 -12.21
C THR A 16 -12.43 -15.47 -11.33
N VAL A 17 -12.21 -14.22 -10.92
CA VAL A 17 -11.05 -13.79 -10.16
C VAL A 17 -11.44 -12.76 -9.10
N VAL A 18 -10.99 -12.97 -7.86
CA VAL A 18 -11.10 -12.01 -6.75
C VAL A 18 -9.70 -11.71 -6.23
N HIS A 19 -9.28 -10.44 -6.31
CA HIS A 19 -8.03 -9.99 -5.72
C HIS A 19 -8.26 -9.47 -4.31
N VAL A 20 -7.57 -10.06 -3.32
CA VAL A 20 -7.60 -9.61 -1.93
C VAL A 20 -6.30 -8.88 -1.61
N VAL A 21 -6.40 -7.60 -1.27
CA VAL A 21 -5.25 -6.76 -0.91
C VAL A 21 -5.33 -6.41 0.57
N ALA A 22 -4.36 -6.88 1.36
CA ALA A 22 -4.31 -6.62 2.80
C ALA A 22 -3.58 -5.31 3.11
N LYS A 23 -4.24 -4.43 3.87
CA LYS A 23 -3.71 -3.14 4.30
C LYS A 23 -4.43 -2.65 5.56
N THR A 24 -3.73 -1.85 6.37
CA THR A 24 -4.34 -0.95 7.37
C THR A 24 -4.18 0.51 6.96
N HIS A 25 -5.23 1.31 7.17
CA HIS A 25 -5.19 2.76 6.99
C HIS A 25 -4.28 3.42 8.04
N LEU A 26 -3.40 4.33 7.62
CA LEU A 26 -2.41 4.98 8.49
C LEU A 26 -2.88 6.39 8.82
N ASP A 27 -3.47 6.54 10.01
CA ASP A 27 -4.07 7.79 10.50
C ASP A 27 -3.18 8.50 11.51
N LEU A 28 -2.14 9.18 11.01
CA LEU A 28 -1.20 9.93 11.84
C LEU A 28 -1.84 11.19 12.42
N GLY A 29 -1.99 11.27 13.75
CA GLY A 29 -2.52 12.45 14.42
C GLY A 29 -4.05 12.53 14.47
N PHE A 30 -4.77 11.54 13.94
CA PHE A 30 -6.24 11.48 13.95
C PHE A 30 -6.78 10.47 14.98
N THR A 31 -6.21 9.26 15.02
CA THR A 31 -6.65 8.18 15.94
C THR A 31 -5.90 8.18 17.27
N GLY A 32 -4.91 9.07 17.41
CA GLY A 32 -4.00 9.23 18.53
C GLY A 32 -2.85 10.15 18.14
N LEU A 33 -1.89 10.36 19.05
CA LEU A 33 -0.70 11.13 18.69
C LEU A 33 0.05 10.44 17.56
N ALA A 34 0.62 11.20 16.63
CA ALA A 34 1.36 10.63 15.50
C ALA A 34 2.46 9.65 15.96
N ALA A 35 3.15 9.97 17.05
CA ALA A 35 4.15 9.10 17.66
C ALA A 35 3.57 7.78 18.22
N GLU A 36 2.36 7.80 18.78
CA GLU A 36 1.69 6.59 19.29
C GLU A 36 1.24 5.69 18.16
N VAL A 37 0.71 6.27 17.08
CA VAL A 37 0.30 5.55 15.87
C VAL A 37 1.53 4.92 15.20
N GLU A 38 2.61 5.69 15.03
CA GLU A 38 3.89 5.17 14.55
C GLU A 38 4.37 4.01 15.43
N HIS A 39 4.45 4.22 16.74
CA HIS A 39 4.89 3.19 17.69
C HIS A 39 4.08 1.90 17.55
N ARG A 40 2.75 1.99 17.40
CA ARG A 40 1.87 0.83 17.23
C ARG A 40 2.12 0.08 15.93
N TYR A 41 2.45 0.78 14.84
CA TYR A 41 2.86 0.11 13.60
C TYR A 41 4.10 -0.75 13.81
N LEU A 42 5.10 -0.19 14.49
CA LEU A 42 6.40 -0.82 14.71
C LEU A 42 6.33 -1.99 15.71
N THR A 43 5.52 -1.86 16.77
CA THR A 43 5.49 -2.84 17.88
C THR A 43 4.35 -3.83 17.80
N ALA A 44 3.29 -3.55 17.03
CA ALA A 44 2.13 -4.42 16.95
C ALA A 44 1.75 -4.82 15.52
N PHE A 45 1.61 -3.87 14.58
CA PHE A 45 1.05 -4.19 13.27
C PHE A 45 2.03 -4.94 12.36
N PHE A 46 3.26 -4.46 12.20
CA PHE A 46 4.26 -5.19 11.40
C PHE A 46 4.55 -6.58 11.96
N PRO A 47 4.82 -6.76 13.27
CA PRO A 47 5.03 -8.10 13.84
C PRO A 47 3.87 -9.05 13.53
N LYS A 48 2.63 -8.64 13.82
CA LYS A 48 1.45 -9.49 13.58
C LYS A 48 1.27 -9.86 12.11
N ALA A 49 1.48 -8.92 11.19
CA ALA A 49 1.37 -9.20 9.76
C ALA A 49 2.43 -10.20 9.30
N LEU A 50 3.68 -10.06 9.77
CA LEU A 50 4.78 -10.97 9.44
C LEU A 50 4.62 -12.35 10.07
N ASP A 51 4.05 -12.44 11.28
CA ASP A 51 3.72 -13.71 11.94
C ASP A 51 2.67 -14.47 11.12
N VAL A 52 1.62 -13.78 10.65
CA VAL A 52 0.59 -14.41 9.80
C VAL A 52 1.18 -14.85 8.46
N ALA A 53 1.99 -14.01 7.82
CA ALA A 53 2.66 -14.38 6.56
C ALA A 53 3.56 -15.61 6.72
N THR A 54 4.28 -15.70 7.85
CA THR A 54 5.11 -16.86 8.19
C THR A 54 4.26 -18.11 8.41
N ALA A 55 3.20 -18.01 9.21
CA ALA A 55 2.30 -19.13 9.46
C ALA A 55 1.63 -19.65 8.17
N LEU A 56 1.25 -18.77 7.24
CA LEU A 56 0.68 -19.17 5.95
C LEU A 56 1.70 -19.90 5.08
N ARG A 57 2.95 -19.45 5.07
CA ARG A 57 4.04 -20.11 4.33
C ARG A 57 4.38 -21.48 4.91
N GLU A 58 4.47 -21.60 6.24
CA GLU A 58 4.79 -22.85 6.94
C GLU A 58 3.70 -23.92 6.79
N ARG A 59 2.44 -23.51 6.60
CA ARG A 59 1.34 -24.43 6.27
C ARG A 59 1.51 -25.14 4.93
N GLY A 60 2.37 -24.64 4.03
CA GLY A 60 2.67 -25.26 2.73
C GLY A 60 1.57 -25.11 1.67
N GLY A 61 0.52 -24.32 1.94
CA GLY A 61 -0.55 -24.02 0.97
C GLY A 61 -0.14 -22.97 -0.07
N PRO A 62 -0.99 -22.70 -1.07
CA PRO A 62 -0.77 -21.64 -2.05
C PRO A 62 -1.01 -20.22 -1.50
N GLU A 63 -1.70 -20.08 -0.37
CA GLU A 63 -2.08 -18.79 0.20
C GLU A 63 -0.87 -18.01 0.73
N ARG A 64 -0.85 -16.70 0.48
CA ARG A 64 0.17 -15.78 0.97
C ARG A 64 -0.49 -14.52 1.51
N LEU A 65 0.06 -13.97 2.57
CA LEU A 65 -0.26 -12.61 3.01
C LEU A 65 0.85 -11.69 2.53
N VAL A 66 0.51 -10.75 1.66
CA VAL A 66 1.36 -9.60 1.34
C VAL A 66 0.73 -8.38 1.98
N TRP A 67 1.32 -7.90 3.08
CA TRP A 67 0.82 -6.73 3.77
C TRP A 67 1.31 -5.45 3.11
N THR A 68 0.38 -4.61 2.65
CA THR A 68 0.70 -3.38 1.90
C THR A 68 0.54 -2.12 2.77
N THR A 69 1.53 -1.23 2.77
CA THR A 69 1.50 0.05 3.51
C THR A 69 1.88 1.25 2.63
N GLY A 70 1.77 2.46 3.19
CA GLY A 70 2.39 3.64 2.57
C GLY A 70 3.91 3.61 2.72
N SER A 71 4.62 4.15 1.73
CA SER A 71 6.08 4.07 1.68
C SER A 71 6.77 4.73 2.88
N TRP A 72 6.17 5.78 3.48
CA TRP A 72 6.76 6.46 4.62
C TRP A 72 6.87 5.58 5.86
N ILE A 73 5.82 4.84 6.24
CA ILE A 73 5.90 4.05 7.49
C ILE A 73 6.87 2.87 7.34
N ALA A 74 6.97 2.29 6.13
CA ALA A 74 7.96 1.27 5.83
C ALA A 74 9.39 1.83 5.96
N GLN A 75 9.67 2.96 5.30
CA GLN A 75 10.97 3.65 5.41
C GLN A 75 11.27 4.02 6.87
N ARG A 76 10.29 4.59 7.57
CA ARG A 76 10.41 5.05 8.96
C ARG A 76 10.84 3.92 9.88
N THR A 77 10.22 2.74 9.77
CA THR A 77 10.63 1.55 10.53
C THR A 77 12.02 1.09 10.17
N LEU A 78 12.38 1.07 8.89
CA LEU A 78 13.73 0.67 8.49
C LEU A 78 14.81 1.63 9.04
N CYS A 79 14.49 2.91 9.21
CA CYS A 79 15.38 3.91 9.79
C CYS A 79 15.53 3.80 11.32
N THR A 80 14.67 3.07 12.04
CA THR A 80 14.85 2.89 13.49
C THR A 80 16.00 1.95 13.84
N GLY A 81 16.40 1.09 12.90
CA GLY A 81 17.33 0.00 13.15
C GLY A 81 16.78 -1.05 14.13
N GLY A 82 17.65 -1.99 14.50
CA GLY A 82 17.34 -3.07 15.44
C GLY A 82 16.27 -4.05 14.93
N ARG A 83 15.74 -4.86 15.85
CA ARG A 83 14.90 -6.02 15.52
C ARG A 83 13.68 -5.70 14.65
N SER A 84 13.01 -4.57 14.87
CA SER A 84 11.85 -4.18 14.06
C SER A 84 12.24 -3.84 12.61
N ALA A 85 13.36 -3.14 12.41
CA ALA A 85 13.88 -2.85 11.09
C ALA A 85 14.31 -4.13 10.35
N ASP A 86 15.01 -5.02 11.04
CA ASP A 86 15.48 -6.30 10.49
C ASP A 86 14.31 -7.20 10.07
N ALA A 87 13.27 -7.29 10.91
CA ALA A 87 12.07 -8.06 10.61
C ALA A 87 11.31 -7.51 9.39
N VAL A 88 11.16 -6.19 9.28
CA VAL A 88 10.53 -5.54 8.12
C VAL A 88 11.36 -5.73 6.86
N ALA A 89 12.68 -5.55 6.91
CA ALA A 89 13.57 -5.77 5.77
C ALA A 89 13.46 -7.21 5.26
N ALA A 90 13.56 -8.19 6.16
CA ALA A 90 13.43 -9.60 5.80
C ALA A 90 12.02 -9.94 5.26
N GLY A 91 10.97 -9.30 5.80
CA GLY A 91 9.60 -9.42 5.29
C GLY A 91 9.45 -8.89 3.86
N ILE A 92 10.09 -7.75 3.55
CA ILE A 92 10.12 -7.19 2.20
C ILE A 92 10.84 -8.12 1.22
N GLU A 93 12.00 -8.63 1.60
CA GLU A 93 12.82 -9.53 0.76
C GLU A 93 12.09 -10.84 0.46
N ARG A 94 11.32 -11.36 1.42
CA ARG A 94 10.47 -12.55 1.21
C ARG A 94 9.20 -12.29 0.41
N GLY A 95 8.86 -11.02 0.17
CA GLY A 95 7.59 -10.63 -0.45
C GLY A 95 6.38 -10.71 0.48
N ASP A 96 6.58 -10.81 1.79
CA ASP A 96 5.51 -10.80 2.80
C ASP A 96 4.99 -9.35 3.07
N LEU A 97 5.77 -8.34 2.66
CA LEU A 97 5.46 -6.92 2.85
C LEU A 97 5.73 -6.12 1.58
N ALA A 98 4.82 -5.21 1.25
CA ALA A 98 4.94 -4.28 0.14
C ALA A 98 4.58 -2.84 0.57
N TRP A 99 5.03 -1.88 -0.23
CA TRP A 99 4.62 -0.48 -0.13
C TRP A 99 3.98 -0.04 -1.44
N HIS A 100 3.24 1.07 -1.38
CA HIS A 100 2.71 1.77 -2.54
C HIS A 100 3.37 3.15 -2.69
N GLY A 101 3.26 3.74 -3.89
CA GLY A 101 4.00 4.94 -4.29
C GLY A 101 3.84 6.14 -3.34
N LEU A 102 2.62 6.38 -2.86
CA LEU A 102 2.37 7.49 -1.94
C LEU A 102 2.79 7.18 -0.49
N PRO A 103 3.40 8.15 0.22
CA PRO A 103 3.95 7.93 1.55
C PRO A 103 2.89 7.75 2.64
N VAL A 104 1.88 8.61 2.63
CA VAL A 104 0.78 8.68 3.60
C VAL A 104 -0.47 9.19 2.88
N THR A 105 -1.63 9.12 3.52
CA THR A 105 -2.83 9.83 3.06
C THR A 105 -2.64 11.34 3.35
N THR A 106 -2.84 12.21 2.37
CA THR A 106 -2.67 13.67 2.49
C THR A 106 -3.84 14.44 1.87
N HIS A 107 -4.07 15.67 2.31
CA HIS A 107 -4.88 16.62 1.56
C HIS A 107 -4.01 17.27 0.50
N THR A 108 -4.22 16.90 -0.77
CA THR A 108 -3.39 17.34 -1.90
C THR A 108 -3.36 18.86 -2.08
N GLU A 109 -4.43 19.55 -1.70
CA GLU A 109 -4.60 21.00 -1.78
C GLU A 109 -3.66 21.76 -0.83
N LEU A 110 -3.11 21.06 0.17
CA LEU A 110 -2.12 21.61 1.10
C LEU A 110 -0.67 21.37 0.64
N MET A 111 -0.46 20.71 -0.49
CA MET A 111 0.86 20.35 -0.99
C MET A 111 1.23 21.16 -2.22
N ASP A 112 2.49 21.61 -2.28
CA ASP A 112 3.10 22.05 -3.53
C ASP A 112 3.71 20.86 -4.29
N ALA A 113 4.12 21.12 -5.54
CA ALA A 113 4.69 20.09 -6.39
C ALA A 113 6.01 19.51 -5.83
N SER A 114 6.82 20.31 -5.13
CA SER A 114 8.04 19.83 -4.49
C SER A 114 7.74 18.84 -3.38
N LEU A 115 6.76 19.13 -2.52
CA LEU A 115 6.39 18.25 -1.41
C LEU A 115 5.82 16.93 -1.91
N VAL A 116 5.02 16.95 -2.99
CA VAL A 116 4.53 15.72 -3.64
C VAL A 116 5.70 14.89 -4.17
N ARG A 117 6.65 15.50 -4.87
CA ARG A 117 7.85 14.79 -5.39
C ARG A 117 8.69 14.23 -4.26
N SER A 118 8.93 14.98 -3.20
CA SER A 118 9.66 14.49 -2.01
C SER A 118 8.95 13.29 -1.38
N GLY A 119 7.62 13.30 -1.34
CA GLY A 119 6.83 12.17 -0.87
C GLY A 119 6.99 10.92 -1.75
N LEU A 120 6.93 11.09 -3.07
CA LEU A 120 7.10 9.98 -4.04
C LEU A 120 8.53 9.42 -4.05
N ALA A 121 9.52 10.28 -3.82
CA ALA A 121 10.92 9.87 -3.73
C ALA A 121 11.19 8.85 -2.62
N ILE A 122 10.36 8.82 -1.56
CA ILE A 122 10.46 7.79 -0.51
C ILE A 122 10.21 6.39 -1.08
N SER A 123 9.21 6.23 -1.95
CA SER A 123 8.95 4.94 -2.60
C SER A 123 10.06 4.57 -3.57
N ALA A 124 10.61 5.55 -4.30
CA ALA A 124 11.71 5.32 -5.22
C ALA A 124 12.99 4.88 -4.49
N GLU A 125 13.27 5.45 -3.32
CA GLU A 125 14.40 5.05 -2.48
C GLU A 125 14.23 3.62 -1.93
N LEU A 126 13.02 3.25 -1.51
CA LEU A 126 12.73 1.87 -1.13
C LEU A 126 12.88 0.91 -2.30
N ASP A 127 12.40 1.29 -3.49
CA ASP A 127 12.56 0.49 -4.70
C ASP A 127 14.06 0.26 -5.00
N HIS A 128 14.88 1.30 -4.91
CA HIS A 128 16.33 1.20 -5.08
C HIS A 128 16.96 0.28 -4.03
N ARG A 129 16.65 0.52 -2.74
CA ARG A 129 17.19 -0.23 -1.61
C ARG A 129 16.93 -1.74 -1.70
N PHE A 130 15.76 -2.14 -2.19
CA PHE A 130 15.35 -3.54 -2.29
C PHE A 130 15.42 -4.10 -3.72
N GLY A 131 16.14 -3.43 -4.63
CA GLY A 131 16.40 -3.92 -5.97
C GLY A 131 15.18 -3.98 -6.91
N ARG A 132 14.10 -3.26 -6.60
CA ARG A 132 12.88 -3.15 -7.41
C ARG A 132 13.00 -2.07 -8.49
N THR A 133 14.06 -2.11 -9.27
CA THR A 133 14.40 -1.05 -10.25
C THR A 133 14.02 -1.38 -11.68
N THR A 134 13.52 -2.60 -11.95
CA THR A 134 13.10 -3.01 -13.30
C THR A 134 11.66 -2.59 -13.60
N ALA A 135 11.26 -2.65 -14.87
CA ALA A 135 9.89 -2.31 -15.27
C ALA A 135 8.84 -3.22 -14.62
N GLU A 136 9.20 -4.46 -14.30
CA GLU A 136 8.35 -5.49 -13.72
C GLU A 136 8.28 -5.42 -12.19
N THR A 137 9.32 -4.91 -11.54
CA THR A 137 9.46 -4.97 -10.07
C THR A 137 9.21 -3.63 -9.40
N ARG A 138 9.41 -2.52 -10.12
CA ARG A 138 9.21 -1.16 -9.58
C ARG A 138 7.79 -0.92 -9.11
N THR A 139 7.65 -0.02 -8.15
CA THR A 139 6.34 0.38 -7.64
C THR A 139 5.60 1.20 -8.70
N VAL A 140 4.50 0.64 -9.22
CA VAL A 140 3.65 1.29 -10.25
C VAL A 140 2.27 1.69 -9.74
N ALA A 141 1.92 1.33 -8.50
CA ALA A 141 0.65 1.67 -7.90
C ALA A 141 0.86 2.55 -6.66
N ALA A 142 0.03 3.57 -6.54
CA ALA A 142 -0.18 4.32 -5.32
C ALA A 142 -1.55 3.96 -4.75
N LYS A 143 -1.82 4.39 -3.52
CA LYS A 143 -3.17 4.32 -2.95
C LYS A 143 -3.44 5.56 -2.13
N MET A 144 -4.62 6.13 -2.35
CA MET A 144 -5.14 7.25 -1.57
C MET A 144 -6.63 7.04 -1.33
N THR A 145 -7.05 7.13 -0.07
CA THR A 145 -8.45 6.97 0.34
C THR A 145 -8.73 7.98 1.44
N ASP A 146 -10.00 8.17 1.77
CA ASP A 146 -10.42 8.89 2.97
C ASP A 146 -10.04 10.38 2.96
N VAL A 147 -10.03 10.98 1.76
CA VAL A 147 -10.06 12.44 1.59
C VAL A 147 -11.17 12.83 0.62
N PRO A 148 -11.75 14.04 0.73
CA PRO A 148 -12.92 14.44 -0.08
C PRO A 148 -12.64 14.53 -1.58
N GLY A 149 -11.38 14.68 -1.98
CA GLY A 149 -10.99 14.77 -3.38
C GLY A 149 -9.50 15.04 -3.54
N HIS A 150 -9.06 15.01 -4.80
CA HIS A 150 -7.70 15.31 -5.19
C HIS A 150 -7.65 16.33 -6.32
N THR A 151 -6.68 17.24 -6.22
CA THR A 151 -6.37 18.15 -7.31
C THR A 151 -5.83 17.36 -8.52
N ARG A 152 -6.40 17.60 -9.71
CA ARG A 152 -5.98 16.95 -10.97
C ARG A 152 -4.48 17.12 -11.28
N SER A 153 -3.87 18.18 -10.79
CA SER A 153 -2.42 18.44 -10.92
C SER A 153 -1.53 17.37 -10.26
N LEU A 154 -2.09 16.49 -9.42
CA LEU A 154 -1.38 15.32 -8.91
C LEU A 154 -1.04 14.30 -10.02
N VAL A 155 -1.89 14.16 -11.03
CA VAL A 155 -1.74 13.16 -12.12
C VAL A 155 -0.37 13.23 -12.82
N PRO A 156 0.10 14.39 -13.34
CA PRO A 156 1.41 14.45 -13.98
C PRO A 156 2.57 14.13 -13.02
N LEU A 157 2.45 14.43 -11.72
CA LEU A 157 3.49 14.13 -10.72
C LEU A 157 3.56 12.62 -10.41
N LEU A 158 2.41 11.95 -10.35
CA LEU A 158 2.35 10.48 -10.23
C LEU A 158 2.96 9.81 -11.47
N ALA A 159 2.61 10.28 -12.66
CA ALA A 159 3.15 9.75 -13.91
C ALA A 159 4.67 9.97 -14.02
N GLU A 160 5.16 11.14 -13.62
CA GLU A 160 6.60 11.47 -13.51
C GLU A 160 7.33 10.46 -12.62
N ALA A 161 6.76 10.11 -11.46
CA ALA A 161 7.30 9.09 -10.55
C ALA A 161 7.08 7.65 -11.03
N GLY A 162 6.47 7.44 -12.20
CA GLY A 162 6.24 6.12 -12.78
C GLY A 162 5.04 5.36 -12.23
N VAL A 163 4.19 6.00 -11.43
CA VAL A 163 2.91 5.48 -10.95
C VAL A 163 1.89 5.49 -12.09
N ARG A 164 1.20 4.37 -12.28
CA ARG A 164 0.22 4.12 -13.36
C ARG A 164 -1.19 3.86 -12.84
N PHE A 165 -1.32 3.61 -11.53
CA PHE A 165 -2.58 3.33 -10.86
C PHE A 165 -2.60 4.02 -9.51
N LEU A 166 -3.70 4.68 -9.16
CA LEU A 166 -3.93 5.37 -7.89
C LEU A 166 -5.19 4.82 -7.21
#